data_AF-A0A318HR63-F1
#
_entry.id   AF-A0A318HR63-F1
#
_cell.length_a   1.000
_cell.length_b   1.000
_cell.length_c   1.000
_cell.angle_alpha   90.00
_cell.angle_beta   90.00
_cell.angle_gamma   90.00
#
_symmetry.space_group_name_H-M   'P 1'
#
loop_
_entity.id
_entity.type
_entity.pdbx_description
1 polymer ?
#
loop_
_entity_poly.entity_id
_entity_poly.type
_entity_poly.pdbx_seq_one_letter_code
_entity_poly.pdbx_strand_id
1 'polypeptide(L)' 'MKEKIKTILEDALPLVDLDSQFLMAELDSLDVTTIMMLLSDKFNIHIDATDATPANFKTLDTLAEMVKRKMADNA' A
#
# COMPACT_ATOMS: atom_id res chain seq x y z
N MET A 1 1.17 7.90 -9.85
CA MET A 1 1.27 6.56 -9.22
C MET A 1 0.53 6.52 -7.90
N LYS A 2 0.76 7.50 -7.03
CA LYS A 2 -0.05 7.75 -5.83
C LYS A 2 -1.57 7.71 -6.10
N GLU A 3 -2.04 8.45 -7.11
CA GLU A 3 -3.48 8.46 -7.47
C GLU A 3 -4.00 7.07 -7.88
N LYS A 4 -3.22 6.28 -8.63
CA LYS A 4 -3.62 4.91 -9.00
C LYS A 4 -3.76 4.01 -7.76
N ILE A 5 -2.79 4.09 -6.85
CA ILE A 5 -2.83 3.35 -5.58
C ILE A 5 -4.02 3.81 -4.76
N LYS A 6 -4.27 5.12 -4.67
CA LYS A 6 -5.44 5.68 -4.00
C LYS A 6 -6.73 5.05 -4.51
N THR A 7 -6.98 5.10 -5.81
CA THR A 7 -8.20 4.54 -6.40
C THR A 7 -8.36 3.05 -6.14
N ILE A 8 -7.28 2.26 -6.21
CA ILE A 8 -7.32 0.81 -5.92
C ILE A 8 -7.69 0.58 -4.45
N LEU A 9 -7.10 1.36 -3.54
CA LEU A 9 -7.31 1.20 -2.12
C LEU A 9 -8.66 1.77 -1.65
N GLU A 10 -9.16 2.86 -2.24
CA GLU A 10 -10.50 3.41 -1.94
C GLU A 10 -11.61 2.45 -2.36
N ASP A 11 -11.42 1.72 -3.46
CA ASP A 11 -12.36 0.70 -3.92
C ASP A 11 -12.43 -0.50 -2.97
N ALA A 12 -11.26 -0.94 -2.47
CA ALA A 12 -11.16 -2.09 -1.57
C ALA A 12 -11.44 -1.74 -0.09
N LEU A 13 -11.03 -0.56 0.35
CA LEU A 13 -11.06 -0.09 1.73
C LEU A 13 -11.76 1.28 1.81
N PRO A 14 -13.07 1.36 1.52
CA PRO A 14 -13.81 2.62 1.50
C PRO A 14 -13.97 3.28 2.87
N LEU A 15 -13.69 2.54 3.95
CA LEU A 15 -13.79 3.01 5.33
C LEU A 15 -12.48 3.60 5.88
N VAL A 16 -11.36 3.40 5.18
CA VAL A 16 -10.03 3.82 5.64
C VAL A 16 -9.71 5.22 5.11
N ASP A 17 -9.25 6.11 5.99
CA ASP A 17 -8.76 7.43 5.59
C ASP A 17 -7.33 7.33 5.02
N LEU A 18 -7.23 7.17 3.70
CA LEU A 18 -5.96 7.10 2.97
C LEU A 18 -5.19 8.43 2.92
N ASP A 19 -5.82 9.56 3.22
CA ASP A 19 -5.18 10.88 3.26
C ASP A 19 -4.58 11.19 4.65
N SER A 20 -4.73 10.28 5.61
CA SER A 20 -4.14 10.39 6.95
C SER A 20 -2.60 10.48 6.92
N GLN A 21 -2.04 11.32 7.80
CA GLN A 21 -0.59 11.39 8.04
C GLN A 21 -0.05 10.16 8.80
N PHE A 22 -0.94 9.34 9.35
CA PHE A 22 -0.66 8.12 10.10
C PHE A 22 -1.57 6.99 9.61
N LEU A 23 -1.48 6.66 8.32
CA LEU A 23 -2.31 5.65 7.67
C LEU A 23 -2.29 4.31 8.43
N MET A 24 -1.13 3.87 8.91
CA MET A 24 -1.01 2.64 9.69
C MET A 24 -1.90 2.60 10.95
N ALA A 25 -2.27 3.74 11.54
CA ALA A 25 -3.16 3.76 12.70
C ALA A 25 -4.62 3.48 12.33
N GLU A 26 -4.99 3.74 11.07
CA GLU A 26 -6.34 3.49 10.52
C GLU A 26 -6.48 2.07 9.95
N LEU A 27 -5.35 1.36 9.78
CA LEU A 27 -5.32 0.03 9.16
C LEU A 27 -5.32 -1.06 10.24
N ASP A 28 -6.21 -2.04 10.08
CA ASP A 28 -6.12 -3.29 10.80
C ASP A 28 -5.22 -4.33 10.08
N SER A 29 -4.97 -5.48 10.73
CA SER A 29 -4.14 -6.53 10.15
C SER A 29 -4.69 -7.11 8.83
N LEU A 30 -6.01 -7.09 8.65
CA LEU A 30 -6.67 -7.54 7.44
C LEU A 30 -6.53 -6.49 6.33
N ASP A 31 -6.63 -5.21 6.66
CA ASP A 31 -6.45 -4.10 5.73
C ASP A 31 -5.02 -4.09 5.17
N VAL A 32 -4.02 -4.24 6.04
CA VAL A 32 -2.60 -4.34 5.63
C VAL A 32 -2.41 -5.52 4.69
N THR A 33 -2.98 -6.68 5.01
CA THR A 33 -2.91 -7.88 4.16
C THR A 33 -3.58 -7.66 2.80
N THR A 34 -4.75 -7.02 2.80
CA THR A 34 -5.52 -6.70 1.59
C THR A 34 -4.76 -5.75 0.69
N ILE A 35 -4.17 -4.69 1.25
CA ILE A 35 -3.32 -3.74 0.53
C ILE A 35 -2.15 -4.46 -0.13
N MET A 36 -1.43 -5.30 0.63
CA MET A 36 -0.28 -6.05 0.09
C MET A 36 -0.70 -6.93 -1.10
N MET A 37 -1.78 -7.70 -0.96
CA MET A 37 -2.27 -8.58 -2.02
C MET A 37 -2.70 -7.81 -3.27
N LEU A 38 -3.47 -6.73 -3.11
CA LEU A 38 -3.96 -5.92 -4.23
C LEU A 38 -2.82 -5.24 -4.98
N LEU A 39 -1.85 -4.67 -4.25
CA LEU A 39 -0.72 -4.01 -4.88
C LEU A 39 0.19 -5.03 -5.59
N SER A 40 0.38 -6.20 -5.00
CA SER A 40 1.09 -7.30 -5.64
C SER A 40 0.46 -7.73 -6.95
N ASP A 41 -0.86 -7.95 -6.98
CA ASP A 41 -1.61 -8.33 -8.18
C ASP A 41 -1.60 -7.21 -9.24
N LYS A 42 -1.96 -5.98 -8.86
CA LYS A 42 -2.14 -4.86 -9.80
C LYS A 42 -0.84 -4.36 -10.41
N PHE A 43 0.28 -4.44 -9.68
CA PHE A 43 1.58 -3.96 -10.14
C PHE A 43 2.54 -5.09 -10.52
N ASN A 44 2.11 -6.35 -10.41
CA ASN A 44 2.92 -7.55 -10.67
C ASN A 44 4.24 -7.54 -9.87
N ILE A 45 4.14 -7.25 -8.58
CA ILE A 45 5.28 -7.18 -7.64
C ILE A 45 5.10 -8.14 -6.47
N HIS A 46 6.20 -8.58 -5.86
CA HIS A 46 6.14 -9.36 -4.63
C HIS A 46 6.26 -8.46 -3.39
N ILE A 47 5.16 -8.32 -2.65
CA ILE A 47 5.10 -7.66 -1.35
C ILE A 47 4.88 -8.74 -0.30
N ASP A 48 5.73 -8.74 0.73
CA ASP A 48 5.65 -9.71 1.82
C ASP A 48 5.55 -9.00 3.19
N ALA A 49 5.43 -9.77 4.27
CA ALA A 49 5.28 -9.23 5.61
C ALA A 49 6.46 -8.35 6.07
N THR A 50 7.65 -8.51 5.47
CA THR A 50 8.82 -7.66 5.76
C THR A 50 8.70 -6.27 5.14
N ASP A 51 7.84 -6.09 4.13
CA ASP A 51 7.52 -4.78 3.55
C ASP A 51 6.46 -4.02 4.35
N ALA A 52 5.66 -4.72 5.18
CA ALA A 52 4.63 -4.18 6.07
C ALA A 52 5.21 -3.42 7.27
N THR A 53 6.16 -2.53 7.02
CA THR A 53 6.81 -1.71 8.04
C THR A 53 6.04 -0.41 8.26
N PRO A 54 6.12 0.18 9.47
CA PRO A 54 5.57 1.50 9.74
C PRO A 54 6.09 2.59 8.81
N ALA A 55 7.29 2.45 8.27
CA ALA A 55 7.87 3.41 7.33
C ALA A 55 7.19 3.34 5.96
N ASN A 56 6.86 2.15 5.46
CA ASN A 56 6.20 1.96 4.16
C ASN A 56 4.71 2.28 4.23
N PHE A 57 4.04 1.93 5.34
CA PHE A 57 2.60 2.12 5.54
C PHE A 57 2.24 3.42 6.28
N LYS A 58 3.19 4.37 6.39
CA LYS A 58 2.96 5.64 7.09
C LYS A 58 1.94 6.52 6.38
N THR A 59 2.12 6.69 5.08
CA THR A 59 1.26 7.51 4.23
C THR A 59 1.10 6.85 2.86
N LEU A 60 0.13 7.32 2.10
CA LEU A 60 -0.04 6.90 0.71
C LEU A 60 1.21 7.19 -0.16
N ASP A 61 1.97 8.25 0.16
CA ASP A 61 3.23 8.55 -0.52
C ASP A 61 4.30 7.49 -0.26
N THR A 62 4.48 7.07 1.00
CA THR A 62 5.48 6.04 1.33
C THR A 62 5.12 4.68 0.74
N LEU A 63 3.82 4.37 0.67
CA LEU A 63 3.29 3.19 -0.01
C LEU A 63 3.60 3.23 -1.52
N ALA A 64 3.39 4.39 -2.15
CA ALA A 64 3.75 4.57 -3.55
C ALA A 64 5.25 4.41 -3.79
N GLU A 65 6.10 4.95 -2.92
CA GLU A 65 7.56 4.77 -3.04
C GLU A 65 7.97 3.30 -2.87
N MET A 66 7.36 2.55 -1.95
CA MET A 66 7.59 1.11 -1.79
C MET A 66 7.26 0.35 -3.07
N VAL A 67 6.08 0.57 -3.65
CA VAL A 67 5.66 -0.06 -4.92
C VAL A 67 6.64 0.28 -6.03
N LYS A 68 7.09 1.54 -6.13
CA LYS A 68 8.06 2.00 -7.13
C LYS A 68 9.38 1.23 -7.03
N ARG A 69 9.91 1.09 -5.81
CA ARG A 69 11.15 0.33 -5.56
C ARG A 69 10.99 -1.12 -5.97
N LYS A 70 9.90 -1.77 -5.57
CA LYS A 70 9.61 -3.17 -5.93
C LYS A 70 9.41 -3.35 -7.44
N MET A 71 8.84 -2.38 -8.15
CA MET A 71 8.71 -2.44 -9.60
C MET A 71 10.07 -2.29 -10.29
N ALA A 72 10.97 -1.45 -9.75
CA ALA A 72 12.33 -1.29 -10.27
C ALA A 72 13.21 -2.52 -10.02
N ASP A 73 13.06 -3.18 -8.87
CA ASP A 73 13.78 -4.43 -8.56
C ASP A 73 13.30 -5.64 -9.39
N ASN A 74 12.08 -5.57 -9.97
CA ASN A 74 11.50 -6.61 -10.84
C ASN A 74 11.79 -6.37 -12.34
N ALA A 75 12.54 -5.33 -12.71
CA ALA A 75 12.91 -4.99 -14.09
C ALA A 75 14.29 -5.53 -14.46
#